data_AF-A0A4P0AAW2-F1
#
_entry.id   AF-A0A4P0AAW2-F1
#
_cell.length_a   1.000
_cell.length_b   1.000
_cell.length_c   1.000
_cell.angle_alpha   90.00
_cell.angle_beta   90.00
_cell.angle_gamma   90.00
#
_symmetry.space_group_name_H-M   'P 1'
#
loop_
_entity.id
_entity.type
_entity.pdbx_description
1 polymer ?
#
loop_
_entity_poly.entity_id
_entity_poly.type
_entity_poly.pdbx_seq_one_letter_code
_entity_poly.pdbx_strand_id
1 'polypeptide(L)' 'MKLTKVIINNFRSFGESQIIELNNQTVLIGNNSSGKTTVLQALSKLFSDKQNDRIIKKK' A
#
# COMPACT_ATOMS: atom_id res chain seq x y z
N MET A 1 10.37 10.08 10.92
CA MET A 1 10.67 9.17 9.79
C MET A 1 10.02 9.75 8.53
N LYS A 2 10.68 9.72 7.37
CA LYS A 2 10.11 10.16 6.09
C LYS A 2 9.95 8.94 5.17
N LEU A 3 8.75 8.74 4.64
CA LEU A 3 8.46 7.66 3.70
C LEU A 3 8.76 8.15 2.27
N THR A 4 9.69 7.50 1.58
CA THR A 4 10.16 7.91 0.25
C THR A 4 9.72 6.97 -0.87
N LYS A 5 9.44 5.71 -0.54
CA LYS A 5 9.10 4.68 -1.51
C LYS A 5 8.30 3.56 -0.86
N VAL A 6 7.37 3.00 -1.63
CA VAL A 6 6.65 1.75 -1.31
C VAL A 6 6.83 0.79 -2.47
N ILE A 7 7.14 -0.47 -2.17
CA ILE A 7 7.17 -1.55 -3.16
C ILE A 7 6.06 -2.52 -2.79
N ILE A 8 5.13 -2.75 -3.72
CA ILE A 8 4.01 -3.67 -3.53
C ILE A 8 4.14 -4.77 -4.57
N ASN A 9 4.22 -6.03 -4.12
CA ASN A 9 4.32 -7.19 -4.99
C ASN A 9 3.35 -8.27 -4.51
N ASN A 10 2.57 -8.85 -5.43
CA ASN A 10 1.61 -9.91 -5.16
C ASN A 10 0.71 -9.64 -3.95
N PHE A 11 0.17 -8.43 -3.85
CA PHE A 11 -0.71 -7.99 -2.75
C PHE A 11 -2.03 -7.43 -3.29
N ARG A 12 -3.11 -8.17 -3.02
CA ARG A 12 -4.47 -7.86 -3.49
C ARG A 12 -4.52 -7.62 -5.00
N SER A 13 -4.82 -6.38 -5.42
CA SER A 13 -4.97 -6.00 -6.83
C SER A 13 -3.64 -5.81 -7.57
N PHE A 14 -2.49 -5.85 -6.87
CA PHE A 14 -1.16 -5.77 -7.49
C PHE A 14 -0.60 -7.18 -7.69
N GLY A 15 -0.68 -7.70 -8.91
CA GLY A 15 -0.08 -8.98 -9.29
C GLY A 15 1.43 -8.87 -9.47
N GLU A 16 1.85 -7.96 -10.34
CA GLU A 16 3.26 -7.64 -10.58
C GLU A 16 3.81 -6.63 -9.57
N SER A 17 5.14 -6.62 -9.42
CA SER A 17 5.84 -5.67 -8.55
C SER A 17 5.65 -4.24 -9.05
N GLN A 18 5.18 -3.37 -8.16
CA GLN A 18 4.95 -1.97 -8.41
C GLN A 18 5.72 -1.11 -7.41
N ILE A 19 6.39 -0.09 -7.95
CA ILE A 19 7.16 0.89 -7.18
C ILE A 19 6.37 2.19 -7.17
N ILE A 20 6.09 2.71 -5.98
CA ILE A 20 5.42 3.99 -5.77
C ILE A 20 6.40 4.90 -5.04
N GLU A 21 6.88 5.92 -5.74
CA GLU A 21 7.71 6.98 -5.16
C GLU A 21 6.84 8.01 -4.45
N LEU A 22 7.29 8.46 -3.28
CA LEU A 22 6.55 9.36 -2.42
C LEU A 22 7.34 10.64 -2.17
N ASN A 23 6.65 11.76 -2.39
CA ASN A 23 7.15 13.11 -2.20
C ASN A 23 6.51 13.73 -0.95
N ASN A 24 6.82 15.00 -0.67
CA ASN A 24 6.24 15.70 0.48
C ASN A 24 4.70 15.74 0.42
N GLN A 25 4.14 15.76 -0.79
CA GLN A 25 2.72 15.63 -1.03
C GLN A 25 2.52 14.66 -2.20
N THR A 26 1.79 13.58 -1.96
CA THR A 26 1.44 12.60 -2.98
C THR A 26 -0.03 12.28 -2.87
N VAL A 27 -0.72 12.31 -4.01
CA VAL A 27 -2.15 12.02 -4.11
C VAL A 27 -2.34 10.77 -4.96
N LEU A 28 -3.14 9.83 -4.47
CA LEU A 28 -3.49 8.61 -5.20
C LEU A 28 -4.76 8.87 -6.04
N ILE A 29 -4.62 8.89 -7.36
CA ILE A 29 -5.73 9.11 -8.32
C ILE A 29 -5.97 7.90 -9.21
N GLY A 30 -7.13 7.87 -9.88
CA GLY A 30 -7.50 6.81 -10.84
C GLY A 30 -8.93 6.31 -10.64
N ASN A 31 -9.38 5.43 -11.53
CA ASN A 31 -10.73 4.87 -11.55
C ASN A 31 -11.06 4.06 -10.29
N ASN A 32 -12.34 3.81 -10.04
CA ASN A 32 -12.76 2.88 -9.00
C ASN A 32 -12.12 1.50 -9.24
N SER A 33 -11.77 0.84 -8.13
CA SER A 33 -11.10 -0.46 -8.15
C SER A 33 -9.68 -0.48 -8.77
N SER A 34 -9.06 0.67 -9.06
CA SER A 34 -7.69 0.76 -9.57
C SER A 34 -6.57 0.47 -8.56
N GLY A 35 -6.91 0.05 -7.33
CA GLY A 35 -5.92 -0.29 -6.30
C GLY A 35 -5.52 0.84 -5.33
N LYS A 36 -6.13 2.02 -5.39
CA LYS A 36 -5.85 3.13 -4.45
C LYS A 36 -5.97 2.71 -2.97
N THR A 37 -7.09 2.07 -2.61
CA THR A 37 -7.31 1.55 -1.25
C THR A 37 -6.31 0.46 -0.89
N THR A 38 -5.88 -0.35 -1.87
CA THR A 38 -4.86 -1.39 -1.67
C THR A 38 -3.52 -0.77 -1.24
N VAL A 39 -3.11 0.35 -1.82
CA VAL A 39 -1.88 1.07 -1.42
C VAL A 39 -1.95 1.50 0.05
N LEU A 40 -3.05 2.13 0.46
CA LEU A 40 -3.25 2.54 1.85
C LEU A 40 -3.28 1.33 2.81
N GLN A 41 -3.89 0.23 2.38
CA GLN A 41 -3.89 -1.02 3.17
C GLN A 41 -2.48 -1.61 3.29
N ALA A 42 -1.66 -1.58 2.23
CA ALA A 42 -0.28 -2.04 2.31
C ALA A 42 0.52 -1.21 3.33
N LEU A 43 0.36 0.11 3.33
CA LEU A 43 0.97 1.00 4.32
C LEU A 43 0.52 0.67 5.75
N SER A 44 -0.78 0.43 5.96
CA SER A 44 -1.31 0.00 7.26
C SER A 44 -0.70 -1.34 7.70
N LYS A 45 -0.52 -2.30 6.78
CA LYS A 45 0.11 -3.59 7.09
C LYS A 45 1.57 -3.44 7.54
N LEU A 46 2.29 -2.46 6.99
CA LEU A 46 3.70 -2.21 7.33
C LEU A 46 3.85 -1.43 8.64
N PHE A 47 3.02 -0.41 8.86
CA PHE A 47 3.27 0.61 9.88
C PHE A 47 2.19 0.75 10.95
N SER A 48 1.11 -0.03 10.93
CA SER A 48 0.07 0.08 11.95
C SER A 48 0.62 -0.21 13.35
N ASP A 49 0.15 0.57 14.31
CA ASP A 49 0.37 0.40 15.75
C ASP A 49 -0.33 -0.86 16.28
N LYS A 50 -1.44 -1.25 15.65
CA LYS A 50 -2.20 -2.46 16.02
C LYS A 50 -1.61 -3.69 15.33
N GLN A 51 -1.17 -4.66 16.12
CA GLN A 51 -0.59 -5.90 15.59
C GLN A 51 -1.54 -6.64 14.64
N ASN A 52 -2.84 -6.68 14.94
CA ASN A 52 -3.85 -7.32 14.08
C ASN A 52 -3.92 -6.69 12.68
N ASP A 53 -3.65 -5.39 12.56
CA ASP A 53 -3.68 -4.68 11.28
C ASP A 53 -2.43 -4.96 10.46
N ARG A 54 -1.37 -5.52 11.05
CA ARG A 54 -0.14 -5.93 10.34
C ARG A 54 -0.20 -7.35 9.78
N ILE A 55 -1.08 -8.19 10.32
CA ILE A 55 -1.21 -9.59 9.87
C ILE A 55 -1.84 -9.64 8.47
N ILE A 56 -1.17 -10.31 7.53
CA ILE A 56 -1.71 -10.61 6.19
C ILE A 56 -2.46 -11.94 6.30
N LYS A 57 -3.78 -11.89 6.11
CA LYS A 57 -4.63 -13.09 6.04
C LYS A 57 -4.91 -13.38 4.57
N LYS A 58 -4.67 -14.62 4.15
CA LYS A 58 -5.19 -15.14 2.88
C LYS A 58 -6.69 -15.37 3.08
N LYS A 59 -7.52 -14.73 2.26
CA LYS A 59 -8.92 -15.13 2.13
C LYS A 59 -8.99 -16.33 1.22
#